data_AF-C1JH58-F1
#
_entry.id   AF-C1JH58-F1
#
_cell.length_a   1.000
_cell.length_b   1.000
_cell.length_c   1.000
_cell.angle_alpha   90.00
_cell.angle_beta   90.00
_cell.angle_gamma   90.00
#
_symmetry.space_group_name_H-M   'P 1'
#
loop_
_entity.id
_entity.type
_entity.pdbx_description
1 polymer ?
#
loop_
_entity_poly.entity_id
_entity_poly.type
_entity_poly.pdbx_seq_one_letter_code
_entity_poly.pdbx_strand_id
1 'polypeptide(L)'
;DLLVTVTVRLDETTRRALINDLLETSASPGESEILRAVEVTIVVHDDIIPWRYPAKRELQFGEWQRNDILAGIFEPATIDIDLAILLTKAREHS
;
A
#
# COMPACT_ATOMS: atom_id res chain seq x y z
N ASP A 1 -8.27 -0.37 6.44
CA ASP A 1 -6.84 -0.53 6.15
C ASP A 1 -6.51 -1.98 5.94
N LEU A 2 -5.62 -2.26 4.98
CA LEU A 2 -5.14 -3.60 4.68
C LEU A 2 -3.61 -3.59 4.68
N LEU A 3 -3.02 -4.50 5.46
CA LEU A 3 -1.59 -4.79 5.42
C LEU A 3 -1.39 -6.14 4.74
N VAL A 4 -0.65 -6.16 3.63
CA VAL A 4 -0.41 -7.36 2.82
C VAL A 4 1.07 -7.71 2.87
N THR A 5 1.37 -8.99 3.10
CA THR A 5 2.74 -9.52 2.99
C THR A 5 2.85 -10.40 1.75
N VAL A 6 3.86 -10.14 0.92
CA VAL A 6 4.20 -10.96 -0.25
C VAL A 6 5.57 -11.60 -0.08
N THR A 7 5.83 -12.69 -0.79
CA THR A 7 7.14 -13.36 -0.78
C THR A 7 8.09 -12.87 -1.87
N VAL A 8 7.56 -12.20 -2.91
CA VAL A 8 8.33 -11.69 -4.05
C VAL A 8 7.90 -10.27 -4.35
N ARG A 9 8.86 -9.43 -4.75
CA ARG A 9 8.61 -8.04 -5.18
C ARG A 9 7.69 -8.00 -6.40
N LEU A 10 6.87 -6.95 -6.49
CA LEU A 10 5.99 -6.78 -7.62
C LEU A 10 6.81 -6.25 -8.81
N ASP A 11 6.65 -6.86 -9.97
CA ASP A 11 7.10 -6.19 -11.20
C ASP A 11 6.23 -4.97 -11.50
N GLU A 12 6.73 -4.08 -12.34
CA GLU A 12 6.05 -2.82 -12.66
C GLU A 12 4.69 -3.03 -13.34
N THR A 13 4.53 -4.10 -14.12
CA THR A 13 3.26 -4.42 -14.78
C THR A 13 2.20 -4.78 -13.74
N THR A 14 2.55 -5.67 -12.81
CA THR A 14 1.69 -6.13 -11.71
C THR A 14 1.39 -5.00 -10.74
N ARG A 15 2.39 -4.19 -10.38
CA ARG A 15 2.24 -2.98 -9.56
C ARG A 15 1.17 -2.05 -10.15
N ARG A 16 1.30 -1.72 -11.43
CA ARG A 16 0.38 -0.80 -12.12
C ARG A 16 -1.02 -1.39 -12.25
N ALA A 17 -1.13 -2.66 -12.64
CA ALA A 17 -2.42 -3.33 -12.71
C ALA A 17 -3.14 -3.31 -11.36
N LEU A 18 -2.46 -3.71 -10.29
CA LEU A 18 -3.02 -3.71 -8.94
C LEU A 18 -3.46 -2.32 -8.48
N ILE A 19 -2.66 -1.28 -8.72
CA ILE A 19 -3.02 0.09 -8.32
C ILE A 19 -4.27 0.57 -9.06
N ASN A 20 -4.39 0.27 -10.36
CA ASN A 20 -5.58 0.63 -11.13
C ASN A 20 -6.82 -0.14 -10.66
N ASP A 21 -6.70 -1.44 -10.39
CA ASP A 21 -7.81 -2.25 -9.87
C ASP A 21 -8.26 -1.75 -8.48
N LEU A 22 -7.32 -1.32 -7.63
CA LEU A 22 -7.64 -0.68 -6.34
C LEU A 22 -8.34 0.67 -6.52
N LEU A 23 -7.94 1.45 -7.53
CA LEU A 23 -8.55 2.74 -7.83
C LEU A 23 -10.03 2.62 -8.23
N GLU A 24 -10.39 1.55 -8.93
CA GLU A 24 -11.77 1.24 -9.34
C GLU A 24 -12.67 0.80 -8.18
N THR A 25 -12.06 0.27 -7.11
CA THR A 25 -12.78 -0.30 -5.95
C THR A 25 -12.78 0.61 -4.72
N SER A 26 -12.16 1.78 -4.82
CA SER A 26 -12.02 2.77 -3.75
C SER A 26 -12.56 4.13 -4.20
N ALA A 27 -13.04 4.93 -3.26
CA ALA A 27 -13.55 6.29 -3.53
C ALA A 27 -13.14 7.24 -2.40
N SER A 28 -12.94 8.52 -2.72
CA SER A 28 -12.61 9.51 -1.69
C SER A 28 -13.76 9.61 -0.67
N PRO A 29 -13.46 9.96 0.59
CA PRO A 29 -14.50 10.10 1.61
C PRO A 29 -15.60 11.06 1.17
N GLY A 30 -16.85 10.56 1.14
CA GLY A 30 -18.02 11.34 0.74
C GLY A 30 -18.33 11.39 -0.75
N GLU A 31 -17.49 10.79 -1.62
CA GLU A 31 -17.73 10.75 -3.07
C GLU A 31 -18.59 9.56 -3.52
N SER A 32 -18.81 8.58 -2.64
CA SER A 32 -19.65 7.41 -2.92
C SER A 32 -20.51 7.05 -1.72
N GLU A 33 -21.75 6.62 -1.98
CA GLU A 33 -22.66 6.06 -0.97
C GLU A 33 -22.37 4.58 -0.68
N ILE A 34 -21.61 3.90 -1.54
CA ILE A 34 -21.37 2.45 -1.48
C ILE A 34 -19.89 2.14 -1.22
N LEU A 35 -18.99 2.87 -1.90
CA LEU A 35 -17.55 2.67 -1.78
C LEU A 35 -16.99 3.52 -0.64
N ARG A 36 -15.96 2.99 0.00
CA ARG A 36 -15.16 3.70 1.00
C ARG A 36 -13.73 3.88 0.49
N ALA A 37 -13.01 4.82 1.07
CA ALA A 37 -11.58 4.94 0.86
C ALA A 37 -10.89 3.66 1.39
N VAL A 38 -10.12 3.02 0.54
CA VAL A 38 -9.29 1.87 0.89
C VAL A 38 -7.85 2.35 1.04
N GLU A 39 -7.21 1.92 2.12
CA GLU A 39 -5.76 2.03 2.29
C GLU A 39 -5.16 0.63 2.23
N VAL A 40 -4.18 0.44 1.34
CA VAL A 40 -3.43 -0.82 1.21
C VAL A 40 -1.94 -0.52 1.35
N THR A 41 -1.28 -1.22 2.27
CA THR A 41 0.18 -1.22 2.40
C THR A 41 0.71 -2.62 2.15
N ILE A 42 1.65 -2.77 1.21
CA ILE A 42 2.29 -4.06 0.87
C ILE A 42 3.74 -4.04 1.32
N VAL A 43 4.16 -5.12 1.97
CA VAL A 43 5.55 -5.38 2.35
C VAL A 43 6.02 -6.72 1.78
N VAL A 44 7.31 -6.82 1.47
CA VAL A 44 7.95 -8.09 1.09
C VAL A 44 8.50 -8.74 2.35
N HIS A 45 8.16 -10.01 2.58
CA HIS A 45 8.50 -10.73 3.82
C HIS A 45 10.00 -10.62 4.16
N ASP A 46 10.86 -10.86 3.18
CA ASP A 46 12.32 -10.84 3.34
C ASP A 46 12.89 -9.42 3.56
N ASP A 47 12.14 -8.37 3.19
CA ASP A 47 12.50 -6.98 3.51
C ASP A 47 12.09 -6.59 4.95
N ILE A 48 11.27 -7.43 5.62
CA ILE A 48 10.82 -7.25 7.01
C ILE A 48 11.53 -8.19 7.98
N ILE A 49 11.89 -9.41 7.55
CA ILE A 49 12.47 -10.45 8.42
C ILE A 49 13.87 -10.84 7.94
N PRO A 50 14.92 -10.70 8.78
CA PRO A 50 14.91 -10.15 10.14
C PRO A 50 14.69 -8.63 10.16
N TRP A 51 14.04 -8.12 11.22
CA TRP A 51 13.67 -6.71 11.34
C TRP A 51 14.88 -5.77 11.32
N ARG A 52 14.80 -4.72 10.48
CA ARG A 52 15.74 -3.60 10.42
C ARG A 52 14.97 -2.31 10.22
N TYR A 53 15.25 -1.30 11.05
CA TYR A 53 14.62 0.01 10.94
C TYR A 53 15.52 1.00 10.19
N PRO A 54 14.97 1.82 9.27
CA PRO A 54 13.62 1.71 8.70
C PRO A 54 13.51 0.57 7.68
N ALA A 55 12.30 0.03 7.53
CA ALA A 55 12.02 -1.04 6.59
C ALA A 55 11.55 -0.48 5.23
N LYS A 56 11.49 -1.35 4.23
CA LYS A 56 11.03 -1.00 2.89
C LYS A 56 9.55 -1.35 2.70
N ARG A 57 8.76 -0.39 2.23
CA ARG A 57 7.40 -0.59 1.75
C ARG A 57 7.45 -0.90 0.26
N GLU A 58 6.81 -1.99 -0.14
CA GLU A 58 6.77 -2.39 -1.55
C GLU A 58 5.79 -1.54 -2.34
N LEU A 59 4.60 -1.28 -1.78
CA LEU A 59 3.53 -0.49 -2.40
C LEU A 59 2.68 0.15 -1.31
N GLN A 60 2.15 1.35 -1.58
CA GLN A 60 1.05 1.94 -0.84
C GLN A 60 0.01 2.42 -1.84
N PHE A 61 -1.24 2.27 -1.44
CA PHE A 61 -2.38 2.83 -2.11
C PHE A 61 -3.24 3.55 -1.08
N GLY A 62 -3.68 4.74 -1.44
CA GLY A 62 -4.73 5.46 -0.75
C GLY A 62 -5.25 6.61 -1.60
N GLU A 63 -6.43 7.11 -1.26
CA GLU A 63 -7.13 8.14 -2.04
C GLU A 63 -6.35 9.46 -2.18
N TRP A 64 -5.43 9.75 -1.25
CA TRP A 64 -4.55 10.92 -1.36
C TRP A 64 -3.59 10.87 -2.57
N GLN A 65 -3.39 9.69 -3.17
CA GLN A 65 -2.56 9.48 -4.37
C GLN A 65 -3.37 9.45 -5.67
N ARG A 66 -4.71 9.53 -5.61
CA ARG A 66 -5.60 9.33 -6.78
C ARG A 66 -5.20 10.17 -8.00
N ASN A 67 -4.90 11.45 -7.81
CA ASN A 67 -4.54 12.34 -8.91
C ASN A 67 -3.24 11.93 -9.61
N ASP A 68 -2.24 11.51 -8.84
CA ASP A 68 -0.96 11.05 -9.38
C ASP A 68 -1.14 9.72 -10.14
N ILE A 69 -1.90 8.79 -9.56
CA ILE A 69 -2.24 7.50 -10.19
C ILE A 69 -2.96 7.73 -11.52
N LEU A 70 -3.97 8.61 -11.56
CA LEU A 70 -4.69 8.98 -12.78
C LEU A 70 -3.79 9.65 -13.83
N ALA A 71 -2.76 10.36 -13.40
CA ALA A 71 -1.72 10.91 -14.28
C ALA A 71 -0.66 9.88 -14.71
N GLY A 72 -0.78 8.62 -14.28
CA GLY A 72 0.17 7.55 -14.58
C GLY A 72 1.47 7.61 -13.77
N ILE A 73 1.47 8.37 -12.66
CA ILE A 73 2.58 8.53 -11.73
C ILE A 73 2.36 7.54 -10.59
N PHE A 74 3.29 6.58 -10.45
CA PHE A 74 3.21 5.52 -9.44
C PHE A 74 4.42 5.61 -8.53
N GLU A 75 4.19 5.61 -7.22
CA GLU A 75 5.29 5.57 -6.26
C GLU A 75 6.07 4.24 -6.38
N PRO A 76 7.41 4.32 -6.46
CA PRO A 76 8.24 3.13 -6.37
C PRO A 76 8.24 2.60 -4.94
N ALA A 77 8.71 1.37 -4.77
CA ALA A 77 8.98 0.84 -3.45
C ALA A 77 10.04 1.68 -2.74
N THR A 78 9.76 2.13 -1.50
CA THR A 78 10.56 3.13 -0.79
C THR A 78 10.77 2.77 0.67
N ILE A 79 11.75 3.40 1.31
CA ILE A 79 11.98 3.31 2.75
C ILE A 79 10.88 4.08 3.47
N ASP A 80 10.25 3.44 4.46
CA ASP A 80 9.10 3.98 5.16
C ASP A 80 9.28 3.78 6.68
N ILE A 81 9.39 4.91 7.40
CA ILE A 81 9.61 4.93 8.84
C ILE A 81 8.34 4.51 9.61
N ASP A 82 7.17 4.70 9.02
CA ASP A 82 5.88 4.43 9.67
C ASP A 82 5.56 2.94 9.69
N LEU A 83 6.26 2.11 8.90
CA LEU A 83 6.12 0.65 8.94
C LEU A 83 6.34 0.08 10.34
N ALA A 84 7.24 0.65 11.14
CA ALA A 84 7.45 0.20 12.52
C ALA A 84 6.16 0.34 13.35
N ILE A 85 5.44 1.45 13.17
CA ILE A 85 4.19 1.75 13.87
C ILE A 85 3.06 0.90 13.29
N LEU A 86 2.93 0.84 11.96
CA LEU A 86 1.89 0.08 11.27
C LEU A 86 1.96 -1.41 11.61
N LEU A 87 3.15 -2.01 11.55
CA LEU A 87 3.35 -3.42 11.87
C LEU A 87 3.09 -3.72 13.35
N THR A 88 3.46 -2.80 14.25
CA THR A 88 3.18 -2.95 15.69
C THR A 88 1.67 -2.93 15.94
N LYS A 89 0.97 -1.92 15.41
CA LYS A 89 -0.50 -1.80 15.54
C LYS A 89 -1.22 -3.00 14.95
N ALA A 90 -0.83 -3.44 13.76
CA ALA A 90 -1.42 -4.62 13.12
C ALA A 90 -1.21 -5.86 13.99
N ARG A 91 0.00 -6.08 14.51
CA ARG A 91 0.28 -7.23 15.39
C ARG A 91 -0.53 -7.22 16.68
N GLU A 92 -0.85 -6.05 17.22
CA GLU A 92 -1.62 -5.91 18.47
C GLU A 92 -3.14 -6.02 18.27
N HIS A 93 -3.65 -5.66 17.09
CA HIS A 93 -5.07 -5.38 16.89
C HIS A 93 -5.69 -5.92 15.58
N SER A 94 -4.99 -6.78 14.83
CA SER A 94 -5.54 -7.46 13.64
C SER A 94 -6.42 -8.66 13.98
#